data_AF-A0A7M7PJ59-F1
#
_entry.id   AF-A0A7M7PJ59-F1
#
_cell.length_a   1.000
_cell.length_b   1.000
_cell.length_c   1.000
_cell.angle_alpha   90.00
_cell.angle_beta   90.00
_cell.angle_gamma   90.00
#
_symmetry.space_group_name_H-M   'P 1'
#
loop_
_entity.id
_entity.type
_entity.pdbx_description
1 polymer ?
#
loop_
_entity_poly.entity_id
_entity_poly.type
_entity_poly.pdbx_seq_one_letter_code
_entity_poly.pdbx_strand_id
1 'polypeptide(L)'
;MLLITLIVSIFQQTEQVSSKPLARGKPDLTPDWCLRTRLRFTSHSSFSWCQPIRMKEEAKGLCSFVQGQHGPDTEEQETGEETSWRSDLQQATMCWMHPDIPWLNLFPRVVPEPKKFKQSIATKDTTIASALMTNWSESFRSVFHLLRSGHCPYFYLCTHHFTVLFRAAGIAATPTMHALMTPTTRGLREALKTEGISYTMPLHQEAPSPVETETTTATAGQQQKATEESCPEGEIEEQSEVNQEDDQIKKEIAEEEEEVEDILRSPTKASSWLQSMGLDKTNFPSLEPTRVKFQTDQLLKLDNRPQSLVLVEGLDTAALYNFLLNSRTVLTSVGPLADIPPTILSPIAFKGATLNSCKLKSGTLKQQSSKSSLVEVSSLEVTGPIMPHNVHSLCALLRRTQEGAFHMALSNHEATAPFTSCTYSTNEKSGVRDAGDEERLKAMRTNCGLSERQVEYLGSKCTVNLPTKEVTCTDRLFL
;
A
#
# COMPACT_ATOMS: atom_id res chain seq x y z
N MET A 1 0.35 27.21 -35.92
CA MET A 1 0.48 25.86 -36.52
C MET A 1 1.73 25.11 -36.06
N LEU A 2 2.90 25.75 -35.93
CA LEU A 2 4.15 25.09 -35.50
C LEU A 2 4.11 24.43 -34.09
N LEU A 3 3.31 24.97 -33.16
CA LEU A 3 3.20 24.40 -31.79
C LEU A 3 2.43 23.07 -31.75
N ILE A 4 1.45 22.89 -32.64
CA ILE A 4 0.65 21.66 -32.73
C ILE A 4 1.48 20.55 -33.39
N THR A 5 2.29 20.90 -34.40
CA THR A 5 3.22 19.96 -35.03
C THR A 5 4.31 19.48 -34.06
N LEU A 6 4.78 20.33 -33.15
CA LEU A 6 5.77 19.94 -32.13
C LEU A 6 5.17 18.98 -31.08
N ILE A 7 3.90 19.19 -30.67
CA ILE A 7 3.20 18.29 -29.73
C ILE A 7 2.94 16.93 -30.38
N VAL A 8 2.60 16.89 -31.67
CA VAL A 8 2.41 15.64 -32.41
C VAL A 8 3.74 14.88 -32.60
N SER A 9 4.86 15.57 -32.83
CA SER A 9 6.19 14.92 -32.88
C SER A 9 6.66 14.40 -31.51
N ILE A 10 6.36 15.08 -30.41
CA ILE A 10 6.69 14.61 -29.05
C ILE A 10 5.81 13.39 -28.68
N PHE A 11 4.56 13.34 -29.15
CA PHE A 11 3.69 12.17 -28.99
C PHE A 11 4.07 10.99 -29.90
N GLN A 12 4.62 11.25 -31.10
CA GLN A 12 5.08 10.18 -32.01
C GLN A 12 6.47 9.62 -31.64
N GLN A 13 7.27 10.32 -30.85
CA GLN A 13 8.58 9.82 -30.39
C GLN A 13 8.51 8.91 -29.15
N THR A 14 7.32 8.63 -28.60
CA THR A 14 7.15 7.64 -27.51
C THR A 14 6.82 6.23 -27.99
N GLU A 15 6.66 6.00 -29.30
CA GLU A 15 6.44 4.68 -29.89
C GLU A 15 7.62 4.21 -30.74
N GLN A 16 8.80 4.00 -30.15
CA GLN A 16 9.78 3.01 -30.66
C GLN A 16 10.65 2.51 -29.51
N VAL A 17 10.09 1.66 -28.65
CA VAL A 17 10.91 0.71 -27.89
C VAL A 17 11.16 -0.47 -28.82
N SER A 18 12.39 -0.56 -29.32
CA SER A 18 12.90 -1.71 -30.08
C SER A 18 12.73 -2.98 -29.24
N SER A 19 11.71 -3.78 -29.56
CA SER A 19 11.55 -5.13 -29.04
C SER A 19 12.58 -6.03 -29.73
N LYS A 20 13.69 -6.27 -29.04
CA LYS A 20 14.49 -7.47 -29.33
C LYS A 20 13.57 -8.68 -29.07
N PRO A 21 13.51 -9.67 -29.97
CA PRO A 21 12.71 -10.87 -29.73
C PRO A 21 13.32 -11.61 -28.53
N LEU A 22 12.63 -11.52 -27.39
CA LEU A 22 13.02 -12.23 -26.18
C LEU A 22 12.87 -13.74 -26.45
N ALA A 23 13.92 -14.49 -26.14
CA ALA A 23 14.01 -15.92 -26.42
C ALA A 23 12.81 -16.72 -25.88
N ARG A 24 12.38 -17.72 -26.66
CA ARG A 24 11.36 -18.72 -26.31
C ARG A 24 11.60 -19.32 -24.93
N GLY A 25 10.59 -19.22 -24.06
CA GLY A 25 10.53 -19.89 -22.75
C GLY A 25 11.10 -19.06 -21.59
N LYS A 26 10.33 -18.08 -21.07
CA LYS A 26 10.58 -17.39 -19.79
C LYS A 26 9.23 -16.97 -19.15
N PRO A 27 9.23 -16.77 -17.82
CA PRO A 27 8.31 -17.42 -16.89
C PRO A 27 6.91 -16.81 -16.92
N ASP A 28 5.96 -17.55 -16.37
CA ASP A 28 4.76 -17.01 -15.72
C ASP A 28 4.94 -15.61 -15.12
N LEU A 29 3.83 -14.86 -15.07
CA LEU A 29 3.75 -13.51 -14.52
C LEU A 29 4.65 -13.42 -13.26
N THR A 30 5.49 -12.40 -13.15
CA THR A 30 6.31 -12.25 -11.94
C THR A 30 5.46 -11.72 -10.79
N PRO A 31 5.79 -12.05 -9.54
CA PRO A 31 5.09 -11.50 -8.38
C PRO A 31 5.31 -9.99 -8.30
N ASP A 32 4.21 -9.24 -8.48
CA ASP A 32 4.14 -7.80 -8.27
C ASP A 32 3.48 -7.56 -6.90
N TRP A 33 4.24 -6.99 -5.97
CA TRP A 33 3.86 -6.74 -4.59
C TRP A 33 3.14 -5.39 -4.38
N CYS A 34 2.86 -4.66 -5.46
CA CYS A 34 2.06 -3.45 -5.44
C CYS A 34 0.58 -3.79 -5.26
N LEU A 35 -0.09 -3.11 -4.32
CA LEU A 35 -1.55 -3.17 -4.21
C LEU A 35 -2.17 -2.40 -5.37
N ARG A 36 -3.27 -2.92 -5.90
CA ARG A 36 -3.98 -2.29 -7.01
C ARG A 36 -5.36 -1.87 -6.58
N THR A 37 -5.83 -0.76 -7.15
CA THR A 37 -7.19 -0.24 -6.91
C THR A 37 -8.14 -0.64 -8.03
N ARG A 38 -7.60 -0.87 -9.24
CA ARG A 38 -8.36 -1.26 -10.42
C ARG A 38 -7.51 -2.10 -11.37
N LEU A 39 -8.13 -3.12 -11.95
CA LEU A 39 -7.65 -3.87 -13.12
C LEU A 39 -8.64 -3.65 -14.26
N ARG A 40 -8.12 -3.50 -15.47
CA ARG A 40 -8.95 -3.51 -16.68
C ARG A 40 -8.38 -4.50 -17.68
N PHE A 41 -9.18 -5.49 -18.05
CA PHE A 41 -8.88 -6.40 -19.13
C PHE A 41 -9.60 -5.94 -20.40
N THR A 42 -8.93 -6.08 -21.53
CA THR A 42 -9.50 -5.85 -22.87
C THR A 42 -9.20 -7.03 -23.78
N SER A 43 -10.20 -7.53 -24.50
CA SER A 43 -10.05 -8.61 -25.47
C SER A 43 -11.00 -8.44 -26.65
N HIS A 44 -10.63 -9.00 -27.80
CA HIS A 44 -11.53 -9.13 -28.94
C HIS A 44 -12.66 -10.14 -28.67
N SER A 45 -12.40 -11.10 -27.77
CA SER A 45 -13.40 -12.06 -27.30
C SER A 45 -14.31 -11.42 -26.25
N SER A 46 -15.54 -11.94 -26.12
CA SER A 46 -16.54 -11.35 -25.23
C SER A 46 -16.32 -11.72 -23.77
N PHE A 47 -16.55 -10.76 -22.86
CA PHE A 47 -16.65 -10.97 -21.41
C PHE A 47 -18.10 -11.16 -20.94
N SER A 48 -19.01 -11.55 -21.83
CA SER A 48 -20.43 -11.81 -21.50
C SER A 48 -20.61 -12.87 -20.42
N TRP A 49 -19.62 -13.76 -20.23
CA TRP A 49 -19.64 -14.75 -19.18
C TRP A 49 -19.40 -14.17 -17.78
N CYS A 50 -18.81 -12.97 -17.63
CA CYS A 50 -18.47 -12.40 -16.32
C CYS A 50 -19.69 -11.83 -15.56
N GLN A 51 -20.78 -11.49 -16.27
CA GLN A 51 -21.98 -10.86 -15.69
C GLN A 51 -23.24 -11.30 -16.47
N PRO A 52 -24.37 -11.55 -15.80
CA PRO A 52 -24.55 -11.58 -14.35
C PRO A 52 -24.00 -12.87 -13.72
N ILE A 53 -23.49 -12.78 -12.49
CA ILE A 53 -23.13 -13.96 -11.68
C ILE A 53 -24.42 -14.56 -11.12
N ARG A 54 -24.65 -15.86 -11.33
CA ARG A 54 -25.84 -16.54 -10.81
C ARG A 54 -25.63 -16.98 -9.36
N MET A 55 -26.73 -17.08 -8.61
CA MET A 55 -26.73 -17.48 -7.19
C MET A 55 -25.90 -18.74 -6.89
N LYS A 56 -25.99 -19.78 -7.73
CA LYS A 56 -25.23 -21.03 -7.54
C LYS A 56 -23.72 -20.83 -7.71
N GLU A 57 -23.32 -20.00 -8.66
CA GLU A 57 -21.91 -19.73 -8.97
C GLU A 57 -21.28 -18.86 -7.89
N GLU A 58 -22.04 -17.86 -7.39
CA GLU A 58 -21.64 -17.03 -6.26
C GLU A 58 -21.45 -17.87 -4.99
N ALA A 59 -22.42 -18.72 -4.66
CA ALA A 59 -22.33 -19.61 -3.50
C ALA A 59 -21.15 -20.58 -3.62
N LYS A 60 -20.92 -21.14 -4.82
CA LYS A 60 -19.78 -22.03 -5.07
C LYS A 60 -18.45 -21.30 -4.92
N GLY A 61 -18.29 -20.13 -5.55
CA GLY A 61 -17.05 -19.34 -5.46
C GLY A 61 -16.74 -18.90 -4.03
N LEU A 62 -17.76 -18.49 -3.27
CA LEU A 62 -17.64 -18.16 -1.85
C LEU A 62 -17.16 -19.37 -1.02
N CYS A 63 -17.83 -20.52 -1.15
CA CYS A 63 -17.46 -21.73 -0.42
C CYS A 63 -16.05 -22.19 -0.78
N SER A 64 -15.70 -22.21 -2.07
CA SER A 64 -14.37 -22.55 -2.55
C SER A 64 -13.28 -21.65 -1.98
N PHE A 65 -13.51 -20.32 -1.97
CA PHE A 65 -12.57 -19.36 -1.40
C PHE A 65 -12.34 -19.58 0.09
N VAL A 66 -13.41 -19.71 0.88
CA VAL A 66 -13.32 -19.88 2.34
C VAL A 66 -12.67 -21.22 2.71
N GLN A 67 -12.94 -22.27 1.95
CA GLN A 67 -12.37 -23.60 2.18
C GLN A 67 -10.94 -23.76 1.64
N GLY A 68 -10.42 -22.77 0.90
CA GLY A 68 -9.14 -22.89 0.20
C GLY A 68 -9.15 -23.98 -0.87
N GLN A 69 -10.33 -24.32 -1.41
CA GLN A 69 -10.47 -25.28 -2.50
C GLN A 69 -10.32 -24.54 -3.82
N HIS A 70 -9.36 -24.96 -4.63
CA HIS A 70 -9.13 -24.40 -5.96
C HIS A 70 -9.59 -25.41 -7.01
N GLY A 71 -10.16 -24.92 -8.11
CA GLY A 71 -10.61 -25.76 -9.22
C GLY A 71 -9.47 -26.60 -9.81
N PRO A 72 -9.78 -27.70 -10.51
CA PRO A 72 -8.75 -28.56 -11.11
C PRO A 72 -7.88 -27.76 -12.08
N ASP A 73 -6.58 -27.81 -11.83
CA ASP A 73 -5.52 -27.09 -12.56
C ASP A 73 -5.18 -27.69 -13.94
N THR A 74 -5.84 -28.81 -14.30
CA THR A 74 -5.57 -29.59 -15.51
C THR A 74 -6.67 -29.39 -16.55
N GLU A 75 -6.28 -29.09 -17.78
CA GLU A 75 -7.15 -28.95 -18.96
C GLU A 75 -7.89 -30.26 -19.34
N GLU A 76 -7.63 -31.39 -18.66
CA GLU A 76 -8.00 -32.74 -19.12
C GLU A 76 -9.33 -33.29 -18.59
N GLN A 77 -10.17 -32.49 -17.91
CA GLN A 77 -11.54 -32.91 -17.57
C GLN A 77 -12.57 -31.82 -17.86
N GLU A 78 -12.62 -31.36 -19.11
CA GLU A 78 -13.79 -30.64 -19.64
C GLU A 78 -14.85 -31.63 -20.13
N THR A 79 -15.56 -32.26 -19.20
CA THR A 79 -16.83 -32.92 -19.52
C THR A 79 -17.92 -32.35 -18.63
N GLY A 80 -18.56 -31.28 -19.12
CA GLY A 80 -19.81 -30.75 -18.58
C GLY A 80 -19.61 -29.68 -17.52
N GLU A 81 -19.63 -28.42 -17.96
CA GLU A 81 -20.45 -27.32 -17.43
C GLU A 81 -19.75 -25.96 -17.59
N GLU A 82 -20.36 -25.06 -18.36
CA GLU A 82 -20.04 -23.62 -18.44
C GLU A 82 -20.20 -22.88 -17.07
N THR A 83 -20.49 -23.62 -15.99
CA THR A 83 -20.77 -23.15 -14.62
C THR A 83 -19.51 -22.94 -13.77
N SER A 84 -18.31 -23.28 -14.25
CA SER A 84 -17.06 -23.19 -13.45
C SER A 84 -16.39 -21.81 -13.48
N TRP A 85 -16.28 -21.17 -14.65
CA TRP A 85 -15.48 -19.94 -14.79
C TRP A 85 -16.03 -18.77 -13.97
N ARG A 86 -17.36 -18.72 -13.77
CA ARG A 86 -18.00 -17.70 -12.94
C ARG A 86 -17.74 -17.91 -11.45
N SER A 87 -17.72 -19.16 -10.97
CA SER A 87 -17.32 -19.44 -9.58
C SER A 87 -15.85 -19.13 -9.35
N ASP A 88 -15.00 -19.47 -10.33
CA ASP A 88 -13.55 -19.21 -10.26
C ASP A 88 -13.27 -17.70 -10.32
N LEU A 89 -14.03 -16.95 -11.13
CA LEU A 89 -13.98 -15.49 -11.17
C LEU A 89 -14.33 -14.89 -9.81
N GLN A 90 -15.42 -15.37 -9.20
CA GLN A 90 -15.87 -14.89 -7.90
C GLN A 90 -14.86 -15.22 -6.78
N GLN A 91 -14.22 -16.39 -6.84
CA GLN A 91 -13.14 -16.75 -5.93
C GLN A 91 -11.91 -15.84 -6.13
N ALA A 92 -11.55 -15.55 -7.39
CA ALA A 92 -10.39 -14.74 -7.73
C ALA A 92 -10.52 -13.26 -7.35
N THR A 93 -11.74 -12.75 -7.11
CA THR A 93 -11.99 -11.36 -6.70
C THR A 93 -12.05 -11.15 -5.20
N MET A 94 -11.99 -12.23 -4.40
CA MET A 94 -12.14 -12.17 -2.96
C MET A 94 -10.82 -11.94 -2.20
N CYS A 95 -10.93 -11.32 -1.04
CA CYS A 95 -9.84 -11.15 -0.08
C CYS A 95 -10.35 -10.95 1.35
N TRP A 96 -9.51 -11.23 2.35
CA TRP A 96 -9.82 -10.96 3.75
C TRP A 96 -9.36 -9.56 4.16
N MET A 97 -10.25 -8.81 4.82
CA MET A 97 -10.03 -7.43 5.27
C MET A 97 -10.43 -7.25 6.74
N HIS A 98 -9.72 -6.40 7.48
CA HIS A 98 -10.14 -5.96 8.80
C HIS A 98 -9.54 -4.59 9.18
N PRO A 99 -10.26 -3.66 9.83
CA PRO A 99 -11.70 -3.71 10.08
C PRO A 99 -12.49 -3.54 8.78
N ASP A 100 -13.78 -3.83 8.84
CA ASP A 100 -14.73 -3.49 7.79
C ASP A 100 -15.87 -2.69 8.40
N ILE A 101 -15.96 -1.43 7.97
CA ILE A 101 -16.93 -0.47 8.47
C ILE A 101 -17.76 -0.07 7.25
N PRO A 102 -19.01 -0.58 7.11
CA PRO A 102 -19.76 -0.52 5.85
C PRO A 102 -19.96 0.88 5.25
N TRP A 103 -19.97 1.93 6.09
CA TRP A 103 -20.16 3.32 5.66
C TRP A 103 -18.85 4.06 5.36
N LEU A 104 -17.68 3.44 5.57
CA LEU A 104 -16.38 4.07 5.44
C LEU A 104 -15.52 3.37 4.39
N ASN A 105 -14.84 4.14 3.55
CA ASN A 105 -13.91 3.56 2.59
C ASN A 105 -12.54 3.34 3.24
N LEU A 106 -12.26 2.09 3.60
CA LEU A 106 -11.04 1.70 4.32
C LEU A 106 -9.87 1.33 3.40
N PHE A 107 -10.07 1.37 2.07
CA PHE A 107 -9.03 1.18 1.08
C PHE A 107 -9.29 2.00 -0.20
N PRO A 108 -8.28 2.66 -0.80
CA PRO A 108 -6.92 2.86 -0.28
C PRO A 108 -6.89 3.91 0.84
N ARG A 109 -5.99 3.73 1.82
CA ARG A 109 -5.83 4.67 2.95
C ARG A 109 -4.95 5.88 2.64
N VAL A 110 -3.82 5.66 1.98
CA VAL A 110 -2.93 6.72 1.53
C VAL A 110 -3.44 7.22 0.18
N VAL A 111 -3.98 8.44 0.12
CA VAL A 111 -4.51 9.05 -1.11
C VAL A 111 -3.72 10.33 -1.41
N PRO A 112 -3.25 10.54 -2.66
CA PRO A 112 -2.46 11.73 -3.03
C PRO A 112 -3.21 13.06 -2.85
N GLU A 113 -4.54 13.04 -2.97
CA GLU A 113 -5.41 14.21 -2.79
C GLU A 113 -6.58 13.86 -1.86
N PRO A 114 -6.64 14.43 -0.65
CA PRO A 114 -7.78 14.22 0.23
C PRO A 114 -9.00 14.92 -0.37
N LYS A 115 -9.96 14.15 -0.88
CA LYS A 115 -11.28 14.69 -1.20
C LYS A 115 -11.88 15.22 0.10
N LYS A 116 -12.55 16.38 0.05
CA LYS A 116 -13.28 16.95 1.19
C LYS A 116 -14.30 15.92 1.68
N PHE A 117 -13.95 15.18 2.72
CA PHE A 117 -14.83 14.22 3.35
C PHE A 117 -15.50 14.88 4.55
N LYS A 118 -16.80 14.66 4.70
CA LYS A 118 -17.49 15.00 5.94
C LYS A 118 -16.89 14.13 7.05
N GLN A 119 -16.62 14.75 8.21
CA GLN A 119 -16.14 14.03 9.39
C GLN A 119 -17.10 12.87 9.70
N SER A 120 -16.55 11.69 9.98
CA SER A 120 -17.34 10.50 10.31
C SER A 120 -17.85 10.61 11.74
N ILE A 121 -19.13 10.29 11.97
CA ILE A 121 -19.79 10.39 13.28
C ILE A 121 -19.13 9.46 14.32
N ALA A 122 -18.52 8.35 13.88
CA ALA A 122 -17.92 7.35 14.74
C ALA A 122 -16.60 7.79 15.41
N THR A 123 -15.98 8.89 14.98
CA THR A 123 -14.61 9.25 15.37
C THR A 123 -14.52 10.19 16.57
N LYS A 124 -15.64 10.54 17.22
CA LYS A 124 -15.65 11.41 18.41
C LYS A 124 -15.78 10.65 19.73
N ASP A 125 -16.15 9.37 19.67
CA ASP A 125 -16.36 8.55 20.85
C ASP A 125 -15.11 7.70 21.17
N THR A 126 -14.45 8.03 22.27
CA THR A 126 -13.24 7.34 22.75
C THR A 126 -13.50 5.88 23.13
N THR A 127 -14.74 5.54 23.49
CA THR A 127 -15.13 4.16 23.82
C THR A 127 -15.19 3.29 22.56
N ILE A 128 -15.73 3.83 21.47
CA ILE A 128 -15.77 3.16 20.16
C ILE A 128 -14.36 3.00 19.61
N ALA A 129 -13.56 4.07 19.65
CA ALA A 129 -12.16 4.04 19.20
C ALA A 129 -11.34 2.98 19.94
N SER A 130 -11.43 2.94 21.28
CA SER A 130 -10.71 1.94 22.09
C SER A 130 -11.20 0.52 21.86
N ALA A 131 -12.50 0.30 21.66
CA ALA A 131 -13.05 -1.01 21.32
C ALA A 131 -12.58 -1.48 19.93
N LEU A 132 -12.58 -0.59 18.93
CA LEU A 132 -12.05 -0.87 17.58
C LEU A 132 -10.56 -1.21 17.63
N MET A 133 -9.76 -0.46 18.38
CA MET A 133 -8.34 -0.72 18.55
C MET A 133 -8.06 -2.04 19.26
N THR A 134 -8.86 -2.39 20.27
CA THR A 134 -8.74 -3.67 20.98
C THR A 134 -9.05 -4.83 20.04
N ASN A 135 -10.14 -4.76 19.29
CA ASN A 135 -10.51 -5.77 18.31
C ASN A 135 -9.45 -5.91 17.21
N TRP A 136 -9.00 -4.78 16.64
CA TRP A 136 -7.94 -4.76 15.65
C TRP A 136 -6.64 -5.36 16.17
N SER A 137 -6.28 -5.10 17.43
CA SER A 137 -5.07 -5.66 18.05
C SER A 137 -5.12 -7.18 18.11
N GLU A 138 -6.28 -7.77 18.39
CA GLU A 138 -6.47 -9.23 18.35
C GLU A 138 -6.37 -9.79 16.93
N SER A 139 -6.96 -9.10 15.96
CA SER A 139 -6.89 -9.44 14.54
C SER A 139 -5.45 -9.38 14.01
N PHE A 140 -4.70 -8.33 14.39
CA PHE A 140 -3.30 -8.14 14.00
C PHE A 140 -2.38 -9.20 14.63
N ARG A 141 -2.59 -9.55 15.91
CA ARG A 141 -1.95 -10.71 16.56
C ARG A 141 -2.21 -12.00 15.79
N SER A 142 -3.47 -12.25 15.42
CA SER A 142 -3.86 -13.47 14.71
C SER A 142 -3.15 -13.59 13.37
N VAL A 143 -3.17 -12.55 12.53
CA VAL A 143 -2.55 -12.61 11.20
C VAL A 143 -1.03 -12.72 11.28
N PHE A 144 -0.41 -12.05 12.25
CA PHE A 144 1.04 -12.14 12.46
C PHE A 144 1.47 -13.55 12.93
N HIS A 145 0.69 -14.20 13.80
CA HIS A 145 0.93 -15.59 14.18
C HIS A 145 0.79 -16.56 13.01
N LEU A 146 -0.19 -16.36 12.13
CA LEU A 146 -0.36 -17.15 10.89
C LEU A 146 0.82 -16.98 9.94
N LEU A 147 1.35 -15.76 9.80
CA LEU A 147 2.55 -15.49 9.03
C LEU A 147 3.76 -16.23 9.62
N ARG A 148 3.98 -16.12 10.93
CA ARG A 148 5.13 -16.71 11.63
C ARG A 148 5.12 -18.24 11.61
N SER A 149 3.94 -18.85 11.56
CA SER A 149 3.75 -20.30 11.45
C SER A 149 3.73 -20.83 10.02
N GLY A 150 3.81 -19.95 9.01
CA GLY A 150 3.83 -20.35 7.59
C GLY A 150 2.45 -20.70 7.01
N HIS A 151 1.35 -20.44 7.73
CA HIS A 151 -0.02 -20.61 7.23
C HIS A 151 -0.50 -19.43 6.37
N CYS A 152 0.15 -18.26 6.50
CA CYS A 152 -0.12 -17.09 5.69
C CYS A 152 1.16 -16.68 4.94
N PRO A 153 1.14 -16.55 3.60
CA PRO A 153 2.34 -16.19 2.83
C PRO A 153 2.71 -14.71 3.01
N TYR A 154 1.72 -13.83 3.09
CA TYR A 154 1.92 -12.40 3.27
C TYR A 154 0.63 -11.73 3.75
N PHE A 155 0.75 -10.53 4.30
CA PHE A 155 -0.38 -9.64 4.50
C PHE A 155 0.08 -8.18 4.42
N TYR A 156 -0.85 -7.28 4.15
CA TYR A 156 -0.61 -5.84 4.16
C TYR A 156 -1.26 -5.20 5.37
N LEU A 157 -0.57 -4.20 5.92
CA LEU A 157 -1.11 -3.28 6.91
C LEU A 157 -1.13 -1.87 6.30
N CYS A 158 -2.31 -1.41 5.92
CA CYS A 158 -2.53 -0.10 5.32
C CYS A 158 -2.92 0.89 6.41
N THR A 159 -1.97 1.73 6.83
CA THR A 159 -2.23 2.89 7.69
C THR A 159 -2.56 4.11 6.82
N HIS A 160 -2.89 5.23 7.44
CA HIS A 160 -3.15 6.49 6.75
C HIS A 160 -1.88 7.21 6.24
N HIS A 161 -0.72 6.93 6.85
CA HIS A 161 0.55 7.53 6.48
C HIS A 161 1.44 6.61 5.64
N PHE A 162 1.46 5.33 5.99
CA PHE A 162 2.33 4.33 5.38
C PHE A 162 1.64 2.97 5.24
N THR A 163 2.17 2.12 4.38
CA THR A 163 1.77 0.73 4.25
C THR A 163 2.93 -0.18 4.61
N VAL A 164 2.64 -1.26 5.32
CA VAL A 164 3.61 -2.31 5.64
C VAL A 164 3.20 -3.60 4.93
N LEU A 165 4.13 -4.25 4.25
CA LEU A 165 3.97 -5.58 3.67
C LEU A 165 4.81 -6.56 4.47
N PHE A 166 4.15 -7.49 5.17
CA PHE A 166 4.82 -8.59 5.85
C PHE A 166 4.82 -9.83 4.95
N ARG A 167 5.97 -10.50 4.84
CA ARG A 167 6.13 -11.73 4.05
C ARG A 167 6.76 -12.83 4.88
N ALA A 168 6.22 -14.04 4.74
CA ALA A 168 6.75 -15.23 5.38
C ALA A 168 8.08 -15.64 4.75
N ALA A 169 8.87 -16.44 5.47
CA ALA A 169 10.11 -17.00 4.94
C ALA A 169 9.83 -17.89 3.72
N GLY A 170 10.68 -17.83 2.69
CA GLY A 170 10.55 -18.54 1.42
C GLY A 170 9.75 -17.79 0.35
N ILE A 171 8.96 -16.78 0.72
CA ILE A 171 8.26 -15.91 -0.22
C ILE A 171 9.22 -14.90 -0.85
N ALA A 172 9.00 -14.57 -2.13
CA ALA A 172 9.87 -13.69 -2.93
C ALA A 172 11.34 -14.14 -3.02
N ALA A 173 11.61 -15.43 -2.81
CA ALA A 173 12.93 -16.04 -2.73
C ALA A 173 13.84 -15.48 -1.63
N THR A 174 13.25 -15.06 -0.50
CA THR A 174 14.00 -14.59 0.68
C THR A 174 13.93 -15.65 1.80
N PRO A 175 15.07 -16.04 2.41
CA PRO A 175 15.10 -17.14 3.38
C PRO A 175 14.58 -16.77 4.77
N THR A 176 14.43 -15.49 5.07
CA THR A 176 13.94 -15.00 6.36
C THR A 176 12.59 -14.30 6.20
N MET A 177 11.79 -14.32 7.26
CA MET A 177 10.62 -13.46 7.37
C MET A 177 11.08 -12.01 7.35
N HIS A 178 10.36 -11.15 6.64
CA HIS A 178 10.75 -9.77 6.49
C HIS A 178 9.53 -8.87 6.23
N ALA A 179 9.70 -7.59 6.49
CA ALA A 179 8.70 -6.57 6.33
C ALA A 179 9.24 -5.38 5.54
N LEU A 180 8.41 -4.88 4.62
CA LEU A 180 8.68 -3.69 3.84
C LEU A 180 7.74 -2.58 4.29
N MET A 181 8.23 -1.37 4.52
CA MET A 181 7.41 -0.23 4.95
C MET A 181 7.67 0.99 4.06
N THR A 182 6.60 1.57 3.51
CA THR A 182 6.65 2.79 2.66
C THR A 182 5.29 3.49 2.58
N PRO A 183 5.25 4.81 2.36
CA PRO A 183 6.37 5.75 2.56
C PRO A 183 6.82 5.83 4.02
N THR A 184 8.05 6.29 4.27
CA THR A 184 8.50 6.59 5.65
C THR A 184 8.98 8.02 5.78
N THR A 185 8.90 8.55 7.01
CA THR A 185 9.46 9.85 7.39
C THR A 185 10.69 9.66 8.26
N ARG A 186 11.53 10.69 8.36
CA ARG A 186 12.71 10.69 9.23
C ARG A 186 12.33 10.38 10.68
N GLY A 187 11.27 10.99 11.20
CA GLY A 187 10.80 10.75 12.57
C GLY A 187 10.38 9.28 12.79
N LEU A 188 9.69 8.66 11.83
CA LEU A 188 9.34 7.24 11.92
C LEU A 188 10.60 6.36 11.91
N ARG A 189 11.58 6.67 11.06
CA ARG A 189 12.85 5.93 10.98
C ARG A 189 13.70 6.10 12.24
N GLU A 190 13.72 7.29 12.84
CA GLU A 190 14.39 7.53 14.13
C GLU A 190 13.70 6.77 15.26
N ALA A 191 12.36 6.77 15.31
CA ALA A 191 11.61 5.98 16.29
C ALA A 191 11.93 4.48 16.19
N LEU A 192 12.05 3.92 14.97
CA LEU A 192 12.48 2.53 14.80
C LEU A 192 13.89 2.28 15.38
N LYS A 193 14.83 3.22 15.17
CA LYS A 193 16.19 3.10 15.74
C LYS A 193 16.18 3.18 17.26
N THR A 194 15.37 4.08 17.83
CA THR A 194 15.23 4.23 19.29
C THR A 194 14.72 2.94 19.94
N GLU A 195 13.81 2.23 19.26
CA GLU A 195 13.29 0.92 19.68
C GLU A 195 14.24 -0.25 19.37
N GLY A 196 15.44 0.03 18.84
CA GLY A 196 16.44 -0.99 18.54
C GLY A 196 16.14 -1.84 17.31
N ILE A 197 15.23 -1.40 16.43
CA ILE A 197 14.86 -2.13 15.22
C ILE A 197 15.86 -1.83 14.11
N SER A 198 16.65 -2.84 13.73
CA SER A 198 17.58 -2.72 12.61
C SER A 198 16.82 -2.73 11.29
N TYR A 199 17.18 -1.83 10.37
CA TYR A 199 16.56 -1.75 9.06
C TYR A 199 17.53 -1.31 7.97
N THR A 200 17.20 -1.63 6.73
CA THR A 200 17.92 -1.19 5.52
C THR A 200 17.01 -0.34 4.62
N MET A 201 17.60 0.53 3.79
CA MET A 201 16.86 1.32 2.79
C MET A 201 17.35 0.95 1.37
N PRO A 202 16.87 -0.17 0.79
CA PRO A 202 17.46 -0.76 -0.41
C PRO A 202 17.31 0.09 -1.67
N LEU A 203 16.34 1.01 -1.70
CA LEU A 203 16.11 1.93 -2.80
C LEU A 203 16.82 3.28 -2.63
N HIS A 204 17.51 3.47 -1.50
CA HIS A 204 18.35 4.62 -1.27
C HIS A 204 19.78 4.34 -1.76
N GLN A 205 20.31 5.21 -2.62
CA GLN A 205 21.73 5.19 -2.96
C GLN A 205 22.44 6.12 -1.99
N GLU A 206 23.18 5.55 -1.04
CA GLU A 206 24.14 6.34 -0.27
C GLU A 206 25.28 6.76 -1.20
N ALA A 207 25.54 8.07 -1.30
CA ALA A 207 26.83 8.52 -1.80
C ALA A 207 27.90 8.08 -0.79
N PRO A 208 29.06 7.54 -1.22
CA PRO A 208 30.10 7.15 -0.29
C PRO A 208 30.59 8.38 0.48
N SER A 209 30.27 8.47 1.78
CA SER A 209 30.86 9.46 2.67
C SER A 209 32.33 9.09 2.94
N PRO A 210 33.26 10.05 2.97
CA PRO A 210 34.62 9.78 3.43
C PRO A 210 34.58 9.32 4.88
N VAL A 211 35.33 8.26 5.17
CA VAL A 211 35.55 7.73 6.51
C VAL A 211 36.16 8.81 7.40
N GLU A 212 35.43 9.27 8.42
CA GLU A 212 36.04 9.98 9.56
C GLU A 212 36.24 8.98 10.69
N THR A 213 37.48 8.50 10.78
CA THR A 213 38.04 7.74 11.89
C THR A 213 37.96 8.54 13.18
N GLU A 214 37.44 7.89 14.22
CA GLU A 214 37.57 8.30 15.61
C GLU A 214 39.05 8.54 15.97
N THR A 215 39.34 9.68 16.60
CA THR A 215 40.43 9.75 17.57
C THR A 215 40.05 10.73 18.67
N THR A 216 39.87 10.17 19.86
CA THR A 216 39.81 10.81 21.17
C THR A 216 40.97 11.79 21.41
N THR A 217 40.70 12.96 22.01
CA THR A 217 41.40 13.45 23.21
C THR A 217 40.69 14.68 23.80
N ALA A 218 40.71 14.73 25.12
CA ALA A 218 39.99 15.64 26.00
C ALA A 218 40.65 17.01 26.20
N THR A 219 39.88 18.02 26.64
CA THR A 219 39.91 18.64 28.01
C THR A 219 39.61 20.15 27.98
N ALA A 220 38.85 20.60 29.00
CA ALA A 220 38.62 21.96 29.52
C ALA A 220 37.69 22.88 28.69
N GLY A 221 36.65 23.51 29.22
CA GLY A 221 36.15 23.67 30.58
C GLY A 221 35.55 25.08 30.70
N GLN A 222 34.31 25.22 31.19
CA GLN A 222 33.81 26.35 32.00
C GLN A 222 32.29 26.25 32.28
N GLN A 223 32.03 25.69 33.46
CA GLN A 223 31.06 26.08 34.51
C GLN A 223 30.12 27.29 34.32
N GLN A 224 28.86 27.09 34.78
CA GLN A 224 27.98 27.95 35.64
C GLN A 224 26.52 27.91 35.12
N LYS A 225 25.44 27.96 35.91
CA LYS A 225 25.09 27.77 37.34
C LYS A 225 23.55 27.81 37.37
N ALA A 226 22.93 27.09 38.30
CA ALA A 226 21.48 26.95 38.47
C ALA A 226 20.74 28.26 38.83
N THR A 227 19.44 28.32 38.50
CA THR A 227 18.39 28.95 39.34
C THR A 227 17.03 28.32 39.05
N GLU A 228 16.42 27.81 40.12
CA GLU A 228 15.01 27.45 40.26
C GLU A 228 14.16 28.72 40.38
N GLU A 229 12.94 28.74 39.84
CA GLU A 229 11.88 29.63 40.34
C GLU A 229 10.48 29.09 40.02
N SER A 230 9.62 29.22 41.01
CA SER A 230 8.35 28.54 41.27
C SER A 230 7.12 29.22 40.67
N CYS A 231 6.01 28.46 40.58
CA CYS A 231 4.65 28.92 40.27
C CYS A 231 4.10 29.97 41.24
N PRO A 232 3.01 30.66 40.85
CA PRO A 232 1.83 30.62 41.72
C PRO A 232 0.49 30.39 40.99
N GLU A 233 -0.40 29.69 41.71
CA GLU A 233 -1.83 29.58 41.48
C GLU A 233 -2.57 30.91 41.71
N GLY A 234 -3.71 31.09 41.06
CA GLY A 234 -4.68 32.15 41.33
C GLY A 234 -6.04 31.81 40.75
N GLU A 235 -7.01 31.56 41.64
CA GLU A 235 -8.45 31.35 41.39
C GLU A 235 -9.13 32.62 40.88
N ILE A 236 -10.02 32.53 39.87
CA ILE A 236 -11.17 33.45 39.73
C ILE A 236 -12.41 32.70 39.18
N GLU A 237 -13.45 32.80 40.00
CA GLU A 237 -14.89 32.51 39.92
C GLU A 237 -15.58 32.29 38.55
N GLU A 238 -16.34 31.18 38.48
CA GLU A 238 -17.41 30.96 37.49
C GLU A 238 -18.66 31.78 37.86
N GLN A 239 -19.17 32.57 36.90
CA GLN A 239 -20.57 32.96 36.87
C GLN A 239 -21.15 32.60 35.50
N SER A 240 -22.15 31.71 35.56
CA SER A 240 -22.98 31.27 34.45
C SER A 240 -24.09 32.28 34.16
N GLU A 241 -24.32 32.61 32.90
CA GLU A 241 -25.66 32.92 32.38
C GLU A 241 -25.76 32.48 30.91
N VAL A 242 -26.82 31.72 30.62
CA VAL A 242 -27.12 31.09 29.33
C VAL A 242 -27.96 32.06 28.49
N ASN A 243 -27.63 32.26 27.21
CA ASN A 243 -28.58 32.08 26.09
C ASN A 243 -28.02 32.44 24.69
N GLN A 244 -28.14 31.47 23.78
CA GLN A 244 -28.53 31.56 22.36
C GLN A 244 -27.68 32.40 21.41
N GLU A 245 -26.57 31.84 20.90
CA GLU A 245 -25.94 32.25 19.62
C GLU A 245 -24.97 31.17 19.04
N ASP A 246 -25.29 29.88 19.23
CA ASP A 246 -24.36 28.74 19.05
C ASP A 246 -24.05 28.27 17.61
N ASP A 247 -24.66 28.85 16.58
CA ASP A 247 -24.48 28.41 15.19
C ASP A 247 -23.53 29.30 14.35
N GLN A 248 -23.21 30.50 14.85
CA GLN A 248 -22.31 31.43 14.16
C GLN A 248 -20.87 31.26 14.64
N ILE A 249 -20.68 31.06 15.95
CA ILE A 249 -19.38 30.81 16.59
C ILE A 249 -18.76 29.48 16.11
N LYS A 250 -19.57 28.43 15.84
CA LYS A 250 -19.05 27.15 15.32
C LYS A 250 -18.53 27.23 13.88
N LYS A 251 -18.99 28.20 13.09
CA LYS A 251 -18.48 28.44 11.74
C LYS A 251 -17.15 29.19 11.78
N GLU A 252 -17.06 30.20 12.66
CA GLU A 252 -15.83 30.95 12.85
C GLU A 252 -14.72 30.09 13.46
N ILE A 253 -15.01 29.23 14.45
CA ILE A 253 -14.02 28.29 15.01
C ILE A 253 -13.54 27.27 13.97
N ALA A 254 -14.42 26.78 13.09
CA ALA A 254 -14.03 25.82 12.04
C ALA A 254 -13.20 26.46 10.93
N GLU A 255 -13.42 27.75 10.63
CA GLU A 255 -12.63 28.52 9.67
C GLU A 255 -11.27 28.93 10.27
N GLU A 256 -11.22 29.26 11.57
CA GLU A 256 -9.98 29.52 12.30
C GLU A 256 -9.12 28.25 12.49
N GLU A 257 -9.75 27.08 12.71
CA GLU A 257 -9.06 25.78 12.79
C GLU A 257 -8.46 25.34 11.43
N GLU A 258 -9.13 25.62 10.30
CA GLU A 258 -8.56 25.40 8.96
C GLU A 258 -7.37 26.34 8.69
N GLU A 259 -7.43 27.60 9.13
CA GLU A 259 -6.32 28.54 8.97
C GLU A 259 -5.06 28.13 9.75
N VAL A 260 -5.19 27.64 10.99
CA VAL A 260 -4.03 27.19 11.79
C VAL A 260 -3.37 25.93 11.22
N GLU A 261 -4.12 25.01 10.62
CA GLU A 261 -3.56 23.81 9.97
C GLU A 261 -2.81 24.17 8.67
N ASP A 262 -3.30 25.17 7.93
CA ASP A 262 -2.68 25.69 6.71
C ASP A 262 -1.42 26.54 7.00
N ILE A 263 -1.36 27.18 8.17
CA ILE A 263 -0.19 27.88 8.70
C ILE A 263 0.95 26.89 8.99
N LEU A 264 0.67 25.71 9.53
CA LEU A 264 1.67 24.66 9.82
C LEU A 264 2.24 24.00 8.56
N ARG A 265 1.50 24.01 7.44
CA ARG A 265 1.92 23.41 6.16
C ARG A 265 2.74 24.33 5.27
N SER A 266 2.68 25.65 5.48
CA SER A 266 3.38 26.63 4.64
C SER A 266 4.29 27.54 5.49
N PRO A 267 5.63 27.42 5.39
CA PRO A 267 6.55 28.25 6.17
C PRO A 267 6.40 29.75 5.87
N THR A 268 5.86 30.09 4.70
CA THR A 268 5.50 31.46 4.32
C THR A 268 4.28 32.00 5.04
N LYS A 269 3.26 31.15 5.30
CA LYS A 269 2.06 31.53 6.08
C LYS A 269 2.35 31.56 7.58
N ALA A 270 3.17 30.64 8.09
CA ALA A 270 3.70 30.69 9.46
C ALA A 270 4.43 32.00 9.76
N SER A 271 5.27 32.47 8.84
CA SER A 271 5.98 33.73 9.01
C SER A 271 5.06 34.95 8.96
N SER A 272 4.01 34.95 8.13
CA SER A 272 3.04 36.07 8.11
C SER A 272 2.15 36.08 9.34
N TRP A 273 1.80 34.90 9.88
CA TRP A 273 1.05 34.77 11.12
C TRP A 273 1.86 35.27 12.33
N LEU A 274 3.13 34.85 12.46
CA LEU A 274 4.02 35.35 13.51
C LEU A 274 4.20 36.88 13.45
N GLN A 275 4.25 37.43 12.24
CA GLN A 275 4.31 38.87 12.01
C GLN A 275 3.01 39.58 12.42
N SER A 276 1.85 38.96 12.24
CA SER A 276 0.55 39.48 12.71
C SER A 276 0.41 39.44 14.24
N MET A 277 1.08 38.50 14.91
CA MET A 277 1.16 38.39 16.37
C MET A 277 2.20 39.34 17.00
N GLY A 278 2.82 40.22 16.21
CA GLY A 278 3.80 41.20 16.70
C GLY A 278 5.18 40.63 17.03
N LEU A 279 5.48 39.39 16.63
CA LEU A 279 6.78 38.77 16.81
C LEU A 279 7.69 39.13 15.63
N ASP A 280 8.60 40.06 15.87
CA ASP A 280 9.48 40.60 14.84
C ASP A 280 10.60 39.63 14.43
N LYS A 281 11.04 39.69 13.15
CA LYS A 281 12.01 38.75 12.54
C LYS A 281 13.38 38.71 13.24
N THR A 282 13.69 39.76 13.98
CA THR A 282 14.92 39.93 14.76
C THR A 282 14.97 39.02 16.00
N ASN A 283 13.82 38.61 16.53
CA ASN A 283 13.73 37.73 17.69
C ASN A 283 13.95 36.25 17.33
N PHE A 284 13.82 35.89 16.05
CA PHE A 284 13.98 34.51 15.58
C PHE A 284 14.74 34.40 14.25
N PRO A 285 16.07 34.62 14.23
CA PRO A 285 16.91 34.49 13.01
C PRO A 285 16.91 33.07 12.39
N SER A 286 16.44 32.07 13.15
CA SER A 286 16.30 30.67 12.72
C SER A 286 15.03 30.42 11.88
N LEU A 287 14.08 31.36 11.86
CA LEU A 287 12.79 31.24 11.16
C LEU A 287 12.76 31.95 9.80
N GLU A 288 13.92 32.40 9.29
CA GLU A 288 14.01 32.98 7.95
C GLU A 288 13.42 32.01 6.91
N PRO A 289 12.43 32.42 6.10
CA PRO A 289 11.69 31.51 5.23
C PRO A 289 12.60 30.81 4.21
N THR A 290 13.72 31.41 3.81
CA THR A 290 14.70 30.78 2.92
C THR A 290 15.55 29.73 3.64
N ARG A 291 15.94 29.97 4.91
CA ARG A 291 16.69 29.01 5.72
C ARG A 291 15.80 27.86 6.18
N VAL A 292 14.55 28.15 6.56
CA VAL A 292 13.54 27.15 6.90
C VAL A 292 13.22 26.33 5.66
N LYS A 293 12.93 26.94 4.49
CA LYS A 293 12.73 26.18 3.25
C LYS A 293 13.94 25.32 2.90
N PHE A 294 15.15 25.82 3.04
CA PHE A 294 16.37 25.05 2.76
C PHE A 294 16.60 23.92 3.76
N GLN A 295 16.36 24.14 5.06
CA GLN A 295 16.43 23.11 6.09
C GLN A 295 15.34 22.07 5.89
N THR A 296 14.08 22.47 5.67
CA THR A 296 12.96 21.58 5.41
C THR A 296 13.15 20.81 4.11
N ASP A 297 13.64 21.43 3.04
CA ASP A 297 13.98 20.76 1.78
C ASP A 297 15.15 19.78 1.95
N GLN A 298 16.14 20.09 2.79
CA GLN A 298 17.19 19.14 3.16
C GLN A 298 16.67 17.97 4.00
N LEU A 299 15.74 18.23 4.92
CA LEU A 299 15.11 17.23 5.79
C LEU A 299 14.13 16.33 5.01
N LEU A 300 13.46 16.85 3.98
CA LEU A 300 12.45 16.15 3.18
C LEU A 300 12.99 15.47 1.90
N LYS A 301 14.30 15.54 1.61
CA LYS A 301 14.86 14.98 0.34
C LYS A 301 14.47 13.52 0.11
N LEU A 302 14.36 12.74 1.18
CA LEU A 302 14.03 11.32 1.13
C LEU A 302 12.58 11.03 1.54
N ASP A 303 12.01 11.82 2.45
CA ASP A 303 10.75 11.50 3.11
C ASP A 303 9.58 11.43 2.13
N ASN A 304 8.71 10.45 2.35
CA ASN A 304 7.55 10.18 1.51
C ASN A 304 7.85 9.90 0.02
N ARG A 305 9.12 9.61 -0.31
CA ARG A 305 9.53 9.16 -1.65
C ARG A 305 9.71 7.63 -1.69
N PRO A 306 9.68 7.00 -2.88
CA PRO A 306 10.00 5.58 -3.03
C PRO A 306 11.31 5.15 -2.36
N GLN A 307 12.31 6.03 -2.34
CA GLN A 307 13.62 5.81 -1.72
C GLN A 307 13.57 5.73 -0.19
N SER A 308 12.48 6.21 0.45
CA SER A 308 12.25 6.07 1.89
C SER A 308 11.78 4.68 2.32
N LEU A 309 11.67 3.73 1.39
CA LEU A 309 11.28 2.37 1.73
C LEU A 309 12.28 1.77 2.72
N VAL A 310 11.73 1.21 3.79
CA VAL A 310 12.46 0.53 4.85
C VAL A 310 12.22 -0.98 4.73
N LEU A 311 13.29 -1.77 4.75
CA LEU A 311 13.27 -3.23 4.79
C LEU A 311 13.80 -3.70 6.15
N VAL A 312 12.98 -4.47 6.86
CA VAL A 312 13.30 -5.12 8.15
C VAL A 312 13.29 -6.62 7.94
N GLU A 313 14.32 -7.34 8.38
CA GLU A 313 14.49 -8.77 8.12
C GLU A 313 14.73 -9.56 9.40
N GLY A 314 14.37 -10.85 9.37
CA GLY A 314 14.66 -11.77 10.45
C GLY A 314 13.91 -11.44 11.74
N LEU A 315 14.63 -11.51 12.87
CA LEU A 315 14.07 -11.35 14.21
C LEU A 315 13.51 -9.95 14.46
N ASP A 316 14.08 -8.92 13.82
CA ASP A 316 13.63 -7.53 13.94
C ASP A 316 12.20 -7.32 13.40
N THR A 317 11.71 -8.23 12.56
CA THR A 317 10.32 -8.20 12.09
C THR A 317 9.32 -8.37 13.24
N ALA A 318 9.68 -9.14 14.28
CA ALA A 318 8.86 -9.27 15.49
C ALA A 318 8.91 -8.01 16.36
N ALA A 319 10.06 -7.33 16.40
CA ALA A 319 10.20 -6.03 17.07
C ALA A 319 9.38 -4.94 16.35
N LEU A 320 9.42 -4.89 15.02
CA LEU A 320 8.57 -4.02 14.21
C LEU A 320 7.07 -4.30 14.45
N TYR A 321 6.69 -5.56 14.51
CA TYR A 321 5.31 -5.95 14.85
C TYR A 321 4.88 -5.37 16.21
N ASN A 322 5.72 -5.53 17.25
CA ASN A 322 5.43 -5.00 18.58
C ASN A 322 5.39 -3.47 18.59
N PHE A 323 6.27 -2.80 17.83
CA PHE A 323 6.24 -1.36 17.65
C PHE A 323 4.91 -0.91 17.04
N LEU A 324 4.47 -1.52 15.93
CA LEU A 324 3.23 -1.14 15.25
C LEU A 324 1.98 -1.42 16.11
N LEU A 325 2.00 -2.46 16.94
CA LEU A 325 0.91 -2.79 17.84
C LEU A 325 0.73 -1.75 18.95
N ASN A 326 1.81 -1.12 19.40
CA ASN A 326 1.81 -0.19 20.54
C ASN A 326 1.98 1.28 20.14
N SER A 327 2.32 1.55 18.87
CA SER A 327 2.59 2.91 18.40
C SER A 327 1.31 3.63 17.99
N ARG A 328 1.15 4.87 18.46
CA ARG A 328 0.08 5.77 18.00
C ARG A 328 0.26 6.24 16.56
N THR A 329 1.45 6.06 15.97
CA THR A 329 1.76 6.50 14.59
C THR A 329 0.92 5.75 13.54
N VAL A 330 0.32 4.61 13.90
CA VAL A 330 -0.58 3.87 12.99
C VAL A 330 -1.95 4.52 12.85
N LEU A 331 -2.35 5.37 13.81
CA LEU A 331 -3.63 6.07 13.87
C LEU A 331 -3.51 7.51 13.37
N THR A 332 -4.58 7.99 12.73
CA THR A 332 -4.70 9.40 12.39
C THR A 332 -5.49 10.12 13.47
N SER A 333 -5.04 11.31 13.87
CA SER A 333 -5.75 12.14 14.86
C SER A 333 -6.82 13.03 14.23
N VAL A 334 -6.81 13.19 12.90
CA VAL A 334 -7.67 14.13 12.19
C VAL A 334 -8.27 13.52 10.91
N GLY A 335 -9.42 14.05 10.50
CA GLY A 335 -10.09 13.65 9.25
C GLY A 335 -11.06 12.47 9.40
N PRO A 336 -11.58 11.94 8.27
CA PRO A 336 -12.68 10.97 8.27
C PRO A 336 -12.32 9.59 8.81
N LEU A 337 -11.02 9.29 8.90
CA LEU A 337 -10.49 8.03 9.43
C LEU A 337 -9.90 8.21 10.84
N ALA A 338 -10.16 9.33 11.51
CA ALA A 338 -9.65 9.61 12.85
C ALA A 338 -9.98 8.48 13.83
N ASP A 339 -8.97 8.02 14.57
CA ASP A 339 -9.05 6.90 15.51
C ASP A 339 -9.50 5.55 14.92
N ILE A 340 -9.60 5.43 13.59
CA ILE A 340 -9.91 4.16 12.94
C ILE A 340 -8.61 3.37 12.75
N PRO A 341 -8.50 2.14 13.31
CA PRO A 341 -7.30 1.31 13.20
C PRO A 341 -6.94 1.04 11.73
N PRO A 342 -5.67 0.77 11.41
CA PRO A 342 -5.23 0.43 10.05
C PRO A 342 -5.97 -0.75 9.42
N THR A 343 -6.07 -0.77 8.09
CA THR A 343 -6.67 -1.90 7.37
C THR A 343 -5.65 -3.01 7.17
N ILE A 344 -5.95 -4.19 7.68
CA ILE A 344 -5.24 -5.44 7.40
C ILE A 344 -5.86 -6.07 6.15
N LEU A 345 -5.04 -6.43 5.17
CA LEU A 345 -5.44 -7.20 3.99
C LEU A 345 -4.65 -8.51 3.96
N SER A 346 -5.34 -9.64 3.80
CA SER A 346 -4.70 -10.95 3.73
C SER A 346 -5.35 -11.86 2.68
N PRO A 347 -4.58 -12.72 2.01
CA PRO A 347 -5.13 -13.82 1.20
C PRO A 347 -5.81 -14.90 2.05
N ILE A 348 -5.50 -15.01 3.35
CA ILE A 348 -5.98 -16.08 4.24
C ILE A 348 -6.85 -15.50 5.36
N ALA A 349 -7.80 -16.29 5.84
CA ALA A 349 -8.67 -15.91 6.94
C ALA A 349 -7.88 -15.74 8.25
N PHE A 350 -8.24 -14.74 9.05
CA PHE A 350 -7.68 -14.49 10.37
C PHE A 350 -8.79 -14.04 11.33
N LYS A 351 -8.53 -14.06 12.64
CA LYS A 351 -9.51 -13.64 13.64
C LYS A 351 -10.01 -12.22 13.34
N GLY A 352 -11.32 -12.02 13.33
CA GLY A 352 -11.94 -10.71 13.07
C GLY A 352 -12.02 -10.30 11.59
N ALA A 353 -11.39 -11.06 10.69
CA ALA A 353 -11.44 -10.76 9.26
C ALA A 353 -12.87 -10.85 8.70
N THR A 354 -13.21 -9.90 7.85
CA THR A 354 -14.40 -9.96 7.00
C THR A 354 -13.99 -10.26 5.57
N LEU A 355 -14.85 -10.96 4.87
CA LEU A 355 -14.63 -11.27 3.47
C LEU A 355 -15.09 -10.08 2.61
N ASN A 356 -14.20 -9.61 1.74
CA ASN A 356 -14.49 -8.55 0.78
C ASN A 356 -14.35 -9.09 -0.65
N SER A 357 -15.24 -8.67 -1.55
CA SER A 357 -15.17 -9.01 -2.98
C SER A 357 -14.96 -7.74 -3.79
N CYS A 358 -13.99 -7.77 -4.71
CA CYS A 358 -13.82 -6.72 -5.69
C CYS A 358 -15.08 -6.59 -6.57
N LYS A 359 -15.37 -5.35 -6.98
CA LYS A 359 -16.50 -5.01 -7.84
C LYS A 359 -16.14 -5.29 -9.30
N LEU A 360 -17.03 -6.01 -9.99
CA LEU A 360 -16.89 -6.35 -11.40
C LEU A 360 -17.78 -5.46 -12.27
N LYS A 361 -17.26 -5.01 -13.39
CA LYS A 361 -18.00 -4.28 -14.42
C LYS A 361 -17.53 -4.70 -15.81
N SER A 362 -18.40 -5.35 -16.58
CA SER A 362 -18.15 -5.66 -17.99
C SER A 362 -18.79 -4.62 -18.91
N GLY A 363 -18.19 -4.39 -20.07
CA GLY A 363 -18.72 -3.51 -21.10
C GLY A 363 -17.94 -3.62 -22.40
N THR A 364 -18.20 -2.70 -23.33
CA THR A 364 -17.50 -2.65 -24.61
C THR A 364 -16.89 -1.28 -24.83
N LEU A 365 -15.69 -1.26 -25.42
CA LEU A 365 -14.90 -0.07 -25.69
C LEU A 365 -14.64 0.02 -27.19
N LYS A 366 -14.58 1.23 -27.74
CA LYS A 366 -14.16 1.46 -29.12
C LYS A 366 -12.69 1.86 -29.10
N GLN A 367 -11.82 0.99 -29.60
CA GLN A 367 -10.40 1.25 -29.71
C GLN A 367 -10.04 1.64 -31.15
N GLN A 368 -9.26 2.69 -31.31
CA GLN A 368 -8.81 3.15 -32.62
C GLN A 368 -7.70 2.21 -33.11
N SER A 369 -7.94 1.51 -34.22
CA SER A 369 -6.91 0.72 -34.89
C SER A 369 -6.11 1.59 -35.87
N SER A 370 -4.90 1.16 -36.23
CA SER A 370 -3.87 1.88 -37.01
C SER A 370 -4.29 2.40 -38.39
N LYS A 371 -5.54 2.15 -38.83
CA LYS A 371 -6.10 2.56 -40.13
C LYS A 371 -7.56 3.04 -40.02
N SER A 372 -7.80 4.06 -39.18
CA SER A 372 -9.07 4.81 -39.02
C SER A 372 -10.37 4.02 -38.74
N SER A 373 -10.34 2.70 -38.65
CA SER A 373 -11.46 1.87 -38.21
C SER A 373 -11.46 1.76 -36.68
N LEU A 374 -12.60 2.10 -36.07
CA LEU A 374 -12.87 1.85 -34.66
C LEU A 374 -13.20 0.36 -34.51
N VAL A 375 -12.32 -0.39 -33.85
CA VAL A 375 -12.58 -1.79 -33.49
C VAL A 375 -13.22 -1.80 -32.13
N GLU A 376 -14.36 -2.49 -32.03
CA GLU A 376 -15.03 -2.72 -30.76
C GLU A 376 -14.31 -3.84 -30.00
N VAL A 377 -13.94 -3.57 -28.75
CA VAL A 377 -13.15 -4.44 -27.87
C VAL A 377 -13.92 -4.61 -26.57
N SER A 378 -14.09 -5.85 -26.12
CA SER A 378 -14.76 -6.13 -24.84
C SER A 378 -13.85 -5.73 -23.70
N SER A 379 -14.42 -5.22 -22.61
CA SER A 379 -13.69 -4.82 -21.42
C SER A 379 -14.30 -5.40 -20.14
N LEU A 380 -13.42 -5.85 -19.25
CA LEU A 380 -13.75 -6.29 -17.90
C LEU A 380 -12.95 -5.45 -16.90
N GLU A 381 -13.64 -4.70 -16.05
CA GLU A 381 -13.05 -3.88 -15.00
C GLU A 381 -13.29 -4.51 -13.63
N VAL A 382 -12.21 -4.68 -12.86
CA VAL A 382 -12.24 -5.17 -11.48
C VAL A 382 -11.75 -4.04 -10.59
N THR A 383 -12.54 -3.63 -9.59
CA THR A 383 -12.22 -2.49 -8.70
C THR A 383 -12.32 -2.91 -7.24
N GLY A 384 -11.30 -2.58 -6.44
CA GLY A 384 -11.24 -2.96 -5.02
C GLY A 384 -9.81 -3.11 -4.52
N PRO A 385 -9.60 -3.68 -3.34
CA PRO A 385 -8.29 -4.09 -2.83
C PRO A 385 -7.78 -5.33 -3.59
N ILE A 386 -6.97 -5.10 -4.62
CA ILE A 386 -6.49 -6.17 -5.49
C ILE A 386 -5.05 -6.51 -5.09
N MET A 387 -4.87 -7.72 -4.54
CA MET A 387 -3.60 -8.24 -4.07
C MET A 387 -2.88 -9.08 -5.16
N PRO A 388 -1.59 -9.41 -4.96
CA PRO A 388 -0.81 -10.16 -5.95
C PRO A 388 -1.46 -11.48 -6.39
N HIS A 389 -2.04 -12.23 -5.45
CA HIS A 389 -2.69 -13.51 -5.74
C HIS A 389 -3.97 -13.36 -6.59
N ASN A 390 -4.73 -12.26 -6.41
CA ASN A 390 -5.92 -11.97 -7.23
C ASN A 390 -5.52 -11.75 -8.69
N VAL A 391 -4.44 -10.99 -8.94
CA VAL A 391 -3.96 -10.74 -10.30
C VAL A 391 -3.55 -12.04 -10.97
N HIS A 392 -2.79 -12.88 -10.27
CA HIS A 392 -2.41 -14.20 -10.77
C HIS A 392 -3.63 -15.06 -11.14
N SER A 393 -4.60 -15.20 -10.24
CA SER A 393 -5.81 -15.99 -10.47
C SER A 393 -6.66 -15.46 -11.63
N LEU A 394 -6.84 -14.14 -11.72
CA LEU A 394 -7.58 -13.52 -12.81
C LEU A 394 -6.87 -13.71 -14.15
N CYS A 395 -5.54 -13.56 -14.20
CA CYS A 395 -4.76 -13.83 -15.41
C CYS A 395 -4.86 -15.30 -15.82
N ALA A 396 -4.75 -16.24 -14.87
CA ALA A 396 -4.88 -17.67 -15.15
C ALA A 396 -6.27 -18.02 -15.70
N LEU A 397 -7.33 -17.47 -15.10
CA LEU A 397 -8.69 -17.65 -15.58
C LEU A 397 -8.89 -17.08 -16.99
N LEU A 398 -8.44 -15.84 -17.23
CA LEU A 398 -8.64 -15.19 -18.52
C LEU A 398 -7.81 -15.82 -19.65
N ARG A 399 -6.66 -16.45 -19.33
CA ARG A 399 -5.93 -17.27 -20.30
C ARG A 399 -6.77 -18.41 -20.81
N ARG A 400 -7.50 -19.11 -19.93
CA ARG A 400 -8.40 -20.21 -20.30
C ARG A 400 -9.60 -19.72 -21.10
N THR A 401 -10.21 -18.62 -20.69
CA THR A 401 -11.46 -18.14 -21.33
C THR A 401 -11.24 -17.31 -22.59
N GLN A 402 -10.07 -16.70 -22.78
CA GLN A 402 -9.76 -15.79 -23.90
C GLN A 402 -8.59 -16.29 -24.76
N GLU A 403 -8.21 -17.56 -24.62
CA GLU A 403 -7.11 -18.21 -25.37
C GLU A 403 -5.77 -17.44 -25.25
N GLY A 404 -5.59 -16.74 -24.12
CA GLY A 404 -4.42 -15.90 -23.86
C GLY A 404 -4.34 -14.61 -24.68
N ALA A 405 -5.36 -14.23 -25.45
CA ALA A 405 -5.41 -13.01 -26.26
C ALA A 405 -6.15 -11.88 -25.53
N PHE A 406 -5.50 -11.31 -24.51
CA PHE A 406 -6.05 -10.18 -23.77
C PHE A 406 -4.95 -9.19 -23.36
N HIS A 407 -5.35 -7.94 -23.17
CA HIS A 407 -4.51 -6.90 -22.61
C HIS A 407 -5.01 -6.53 -21.21
N MET A 408 -4.11 -6.24 -20.30
CA MET A 408 -4.40 -5.91 -18.91
C MET A 408 -3.77 -4.56 -18.56
N ALA A 409 -4.60 -3.59 -18.20
CA ALA A 409 -4.17 -2.33 -17.62
C ALA A 409 -4.33 -2.33 -16.09
N LEU A 410 -3.31 -1.85 -15.39
CA LEU A 410 -3.16 -1.91 -13.94
C LEU A 410 -3.18 -0.49 -13.36
N SER A 411 -4.11 -0.21 -12.45
CA SER A 411 -4.11 1.02 -11.66
C SER A 411 -3.55 0.75 -10.27
N ASN A 412 -2.28 1.12 -10.10
CA ASN A 412 -1.51 0.85 -8.89
C ASN A 412 -1.87 1.83 -7.77
N HIS A 413 -1.81 1.34 -6.52
CA HIS A 413 -1.75 2.19 -5.35
C HIS A 413 -0.32 2.69 -5.19
N GLU A 414 -0.07 3.91 -5.65
CA GLU A 414 1.30 4.46 -5.85
C GLU A 414 2.18 4.38 -4.59
N ALA A 415 1.60 4.51 -3.40
CA ALA A 415 2.33 4.38 -2.14
C ALA A 415 2.99 3.00 -1.95
N THR A 416 2.44 1.95 -2.57
CA THR A 416 2.91 0.55 -2.47
C THR A 416 3.72 0.09 -3.67
N ALA A 417 3.81 0.89 -4.74
CA ALA A 417 4.65 0.58 -5.90
C ALA A 417 6.13 0.28 -5.56
N PRO A 418 6.76 0.93 -4.54
CA PRO A 418 8.15 0.64 -4.19
C PRO A 418 8.41 -0.79 -3.70
N PHE A 419 7.38 -1.53 -3.23
CA PHE A 419 7.55 -2.92 -2.77
C PHE A 419 8.09 -3.83 -3.87
N THR A 420 7.63 -3.65 -5.10
CA THR A 420 8.05 -4.46 -6.25
C THR A 420 9.47 -4.11 -6.68
N SER A 421 9.79 -2.82 -6.77
CA SER A 421 11.15 -2.36 -7.08
C SER A 421 12.17 -2.81 -6.02
N CYS A 422 11.80 -2.79 -4.74
CA CYS A 422 12.65 -3.31 -3.65
C CYS A 422 12.88 -4.81 -3.81
N THR A 423 11.82 -5.58 -4.07
CA THR A 423 11.89 -7.03 -4.25
C THR A 423 12.75 -7.42 -5.45
N TYR A 424 12.71 -6.63 -6.52
CA TYR A 424 13.60 -6.79 -7.66
C TYR A 424 15.07 -6.54 -7.28
N SER A 425 15.36 -5.39 -6.65
CA SER A 425 16.74 -5.01 -6.30
C SER A 425 17.41 -5.97 -5.31
N THR A 426 16.63 -6.50 -4.37
CA THR A 426 17.10 -7.52 -3.43
C THR A 426 17.34 -8.86 -4.13
N ASN A 427 16.45 -9.27 -5.03
CA ASN A 427 16.61 -10.49 -5.82
C ASN A 427 17.83 -10.47 -6.76
N GLU A 428 18.16 -9.31 -7.35
CA GLU A 428 19.39 -9.15 -8.16
C GLU A 428 20.66 -9.35 -7.34
N LYS A 429 20.65 -8.96 -6.06
CA LYS A 429 21.80 -9.08 -5.16
C LYS A 429 21.92 -10.48 -4.55
N SER A 430 20.81 -11.22 -4.45
CA SER A 430 20.77 -12.57 -3.87
C SER A 430 21.00 -13.68 -4.91
N GLY A 431 22.00 -14.54 -4.67
CA GLY A 431 22.28 -15.76 -5.44
C GLY A 431 21.19 -16.84 -5.32
N VAL A 432 21.50 -18.05 -5.80
CA VAL A 432 20.60 -19.22 -5.99
C VAL A 432 19.71 -19.54 -4.77
N ARG A 433 18.49 -20.07 -5.00
CA ARG A 433 17.57 -20.56 -3.96
C ARG A 433 18.26 -21.60 -3.08
N ASP A 434 18.11 -21.50 -1.77
CA ASP A 434 18.59 -22.52 -0.83
C ASP A 434 17.58 -23.68 -0.75
N ALA A 435 18.06 -24.91 -0.47
CA ALA A 435 17.21 -26.08 -0.29
C ALA A 435 16.18 -25.89 0.83
N GLY A 436 16.52 -25.11 1.86
CA GLY A 436 15.61 -24.75 2.95
C GLY A 436 14.44 -23.86 2.51
N ASP A 437 14.57 -23.09 1.44
CA ASP A 437 13.49 -22.24 0.92
C ASP A 437 12.43 -23.09 0.22
N GLU A 438 12.86 -24.11 -0.51
CA GLU A 438 11.99 -25.03 -1.23
C GLU A 438 11.16 -25.89 -0.26
N GLU A 439 11.76 -26.36 0.83
CA GLU A 439 11.05 -27.10 1.87
C GLU A 439 9.96 -26.25 2.55
N ARG A 440 10.26 -24.97 2.85
CA ARG A 440 9.29 -24.04 3.43
C ARG A 440 8.17 -23.71 2.46
N LEU A 441 8.48 -23.48 1.19
CA LEU A 441 7.48 -23.29 0.14
C LEU A 441 6.59 -24.53 0.01
N LYS A 442 7.18 -25.73 0.05
CA LYS A 442 6.44 -27.00 0.02
C LYS A 442 5.51 -27.15 1.22
N ALA A 443 5.98 -26.84 2.43
CA ALA A 443 5.14 -26.84 3.62
C ALA A 443 4.01 -25.80 3.52
N MET A 444 4.27 -24.64 2.92
CA MET A 444 3.26 -23.60 2.73
C MET A 444 2.17 -24.06 1.76
N ARG A 445 2.50 -24.77 0.67
CA ARG A 445 1.51 -25.33 -0.27
C ARG A 445 0.45 -26.20 0.39
N THR A 446 0.85 -27.00 1.39
CA THR A 446 -0.08 -27.90 2.09
C THR A 446 -0.85 -27.19 3.21
N ASN A 447 -0.32 -26.08 3.71
CA ASN A 447 -0.75 -25.48 4.97
C ASN A 447 -1.46 -24.13 4.80
N CYS A 448 -1.34 -23.48 3.64
CA CYS A 448 -2.03 -22.25 3.33
C CYS A 448 -3.21 -22.53 2.38
N GLY A 449 -4.33 -21.83 2.56
CA GLY A 449 -5.53 -21.99 1.72
C GLY A 449 -5.40 -21.45 0.29
N LEU A 450 -4.18 -21.29 -0.23
CA LEU A 450 -3.90 -20.87 -1.61
C LEU A 450 -3.57 -22.08 -2.49
N SER A 451 -3.76 -21.96 -3.80
CA SER A 451 -3.37 -23.02 -4.74
C SER A 451 -1.86 -23.16 -4.81
N GLU A 452 -1.37 -24.34 -5.18
CA GLU A 452 0.07 -24.58 -5.30
C GLU A 452 0.73 -23.59 -6.28
N ARG A 453 0.08 -23.31 -7.41
CA ARG A 453 0.53 -22.32 -8.40
C ARG A 453 0.58 -20.90 -7.84
N GLN A 454 -0.38 -20.50 -7.00
CA GLN A 454 -0.33 -19.20 -6.32
C GLN A 454 0.87 -19.12 -5.39
N VAL A 455 1.16 -20.17 -4.61
CA VAL A 455 2.32 -20.20 -3.71
C VAL A 455 3.63 -20.18 -4.51
N GLU A 456 3.71 -20.91 -5.61
CA GLU A 456 4.87 -20.90 -6.53
C GLU A 456 5.08 -19.53 -7.16
N TYR A 457 4.01 -18.89 -7.62
CA TYR A 457 4.03 -17.53 -8.15
C TYR A 457 4.58 -16.54 -7.10
N LEU A 458 4.10 -16.61 -5.86
CA LEU A 458 4.55 -15.73 -4.77
C LEU A 458 6.00 -16.03 -4.33
N GLY A 459 6.44 -17.29 -4.42
CA GLY A 459 7.82 -17.71 -4.14
C GLY A 459 8.81 -17.43 -5.28
N SER A 460 8.33 -17.01 -6.45
CA SER A 460 9.16 -16.75 -7.62
C SER A 460 10.00 -15.48 -7.47
N LYS A 461 11.19 -15.48 -8.07
CA LYS A 461 12.05 -14.28 -8.10
C LYS A 461 11.35 -13.21 -8.94
N CYS A 462 11.33 -11.98 -8.43
CA CYS A 462 10.88 -10.84 -9.21
C CYS A 462 11.99 -10.48 -10.21
N THR A 463 11.80 -10.80 -11.49
CA THR A 463 12.81 -10.60 -12.55
C THR A 463 12.57 -9.38 -13.42
N VAL A 464 11.53 -8.60 -13.14
CA VAL A 464 11.17 -7.39 -13.90
C VAL A 464 10.98 -6.20 -12.96
N ASN A 465 11.76 -5.14 -13.17
CA ASN A 465 11.66 -3.89 -12.43
C ASN A 465 10.73 -2.89 -13.12
N LEU A 466 9.47 -3.25 -13.32
CA LEU A 466 8.47 -2.25 -13.69
C LEU A 466 7.17 -2.53 -12.94
N PRO A 467 6.60 -1.51 -12.28
CA PRO A 467 5.16 -1.47 -12.05
C PRO A 467 4.51 -1.31 -13.42
N THR A 468 4.40 -2.39 -14.18
CA THR A 468 3.79 -2.39 -15.51
C THR A 468 2.40 -1.82 -15.36
N LYS A 469 2.16 -0.63 -15.93
CA LYS A 469 0.81 -0.06 -16.00
C LYS A 469 -0.04 -0.81 -17.02
N GLU A 470 0.60 -1.49 -17.95
CA GLU A 470 -0.01 -2.25 -19.02
C GLU A 470 0.78 -3.53 -19.26
N VAL A 471 0.07 -4.64 -19.43
CA VAL A 471 0.59 -5.97 -19.74
C VAL A 471 -0.21 -6.50 -20.91
N THR A 472 0.45 -6.66 -22.06
CA THR A 472 -0.16 -7.31 -23.22
C THR A 472 0.17 -8.80 -23.15
N CYS A 473 -0.86 -9.63 -22.98
CA CYS A 473 -0.75 -11.07 -23.17
C CYS A 473 -1.03 -11.33 -24.65
N THR A 474 0.03 -11.26 -25.48
CA THR A 474 0.03 -11.78 -26.85
C THR A 474 1.23 -12.72 -26.93
N ASP A 475 1.07 -13.89 -27.56
CA ASP A 475 2.14 -14.85 -27.87
C ASP A 475 2.63 -15.80 -26.78
N ARG A 476 1.75 -16.34 -25.92
CA ARG A 476 2.11 -17.42 -24.97
C ARG A 476 3.39 -17.12 -24.15
N LEU A 477 3.69 -15.82 -23.94
CA LEU A 477 4.91 -15.32 -23.31
C LEU A 477 5.00 -15.58 -21.81
N PHE A 478 4.01 -16.30 -21.27
CA PHE A 478 3.90 -16.71 -19.89
C PHE A 478 3.44 -18.17 -19.93
N LEU A 479 4.42 -19.07 -19.97
CA LEU A 479 4.27 -20.52 -19.88
C LEU A 479 4.51 -20.97 -18.44
#